data_AF-A0A0D9Y2M6-F1
#
_entry.id   AF-A0A0D9Y2M6-F1
#
_cell.length_a   1.000
_cell.length_b   1.000
_cell.length_c   1.000
_cell.angle_alpha   90.00
_cell.angle_beta   90.00
_cell.angle_gamma   90.00
#
_symmetry.space_group_name_H-M   'P 1'
#
loop_
_entity.id
_entity.type
_entity.pdbx_description
1 polymer ?
#
loop_
_entity_poly.entity_id
_entity_poly.type
_entity_poly.pdbx_seq_one_letter_code
_entity_poly.pdbx_strand_id
1 'polypeptide(L)'
;MKNTMAAASIMFFLLAGLAAAAHGSTEDDTTTTTNTIRLPSDGGTLAATRRTRPWKCCDNIEQLPVRTNPPQWRCNDELEPGQCFRQCEACRDPPGRPFPGRPLICDDVFWGDDPGTSCAPSSEWPWGPCCDFAICTKSIPPICHCSDEVESCAAACGQCEMVDSWSWRPLFVCRDSFTGEPGPRCTPEMHN
;
A
#
# COMPACT_ATOMS: atom_id res chain seq x y z
N MET A 1 -0.69 38.62 50.31
CA MET A 1 0.26 38.74 49.18
C MET A 1 -0.60 38.81 47.91
N LYS A 2 -1.14 39.98 47.50
CA LYS A 2 -0.61 40.89 46.44
C LYS A 2 -0.15 40.08 45.21
N ASN A 3 -0.83 40.12 44.05
CA ASN A 3 -0.96 41.31 43.19
C ASN A 3 -2.28 41.35 42.37
N THR A 4 -2.84 42.56 42.28
CA THR A 4 -3.80 43.07 41.29
C THR A 4 -3.05 43.66 40.07
N MET A 5 -3.65 43.68 38.88
CA MET A 5 -3.59 44.73 37.82
C MET A 5 -4.49 44.27 36.64
N ALA A 6 -5.68 44.86 36.41
CA ALA A 6 -5.98 46.12 35.71
C ALA A 6 -6.01 45.95 34.17
N ALA A 7 -7.20 46.17 33.59
CA ALA A 7 -7.46 46.27 32.16
C ALA A 7 -7.33 47.72 31.67
N ALA A 8 -6.87 47.94 30.42
CA ALA A 8 -7.15 49.15 29.64
C ALA A 8 -6.86 48.95 28.14
N SER A 9 -7.78 49.45 27.31
CA SER A 9 -7.87 49.43 25.84
C SER A 9 -6.94 50.40 25.10
N ILE A 10 -6.83 50.28 23.75
CA ILE A 10 -6.80 51.32 22.67
C ILE A 10 -6.25 50.65 21.38
N MET A 11 -7.05 50.29 20.37
CA MET A 11 -7.60 51.04 19.21
C MET A 11 -6.67 51.22 17.96
N PHE A 12 -7.11 50.59 16.85
CA PHE A 12 -7.05 50.93 15.41
C PHE A 12 -5.76 51.45 14.73
N PHE A 13 -5.34 50.77 13.66
CA PHE A 13 -5.02 51.39 12.36
C PHE A 13 -5.42 50.49 11.18
N LEU A 14 -6.43 50.95 10.45
CA LEU A 14 -6.75 50.57 9.06
C LEU A 14 -5.69 51.17 8.14
N LEU A 15 -5.19 50.40 7.16
CA LEU A 15 -4.81 50.94 5.86
C LEU A 15 -5.10 49.91 4.76
N ALA A 16 -6.03 50.29 3.90
CA ALA A 16 -6.38 49.64 2.65
C ALA A 16 -5.33 49.95 1.56
N GLY A 17 -5.15 49.02 0.63
CA GLY A 17 -4.44 49.24 -0.63
C GLY A 17 -5.19 48.57 -1.78
N LEU A 18 -5.91 49.38 -2.56
CA LEU A 18 -6.58 49.04 -3.83
C LEU A 18 -5.59 49.11 -5.01
N ALA A 19 -5.80 48.26 -6.03
CA ALA A 19 -5.79 48.54 -7.48
C ALA A 19 -5.73 47.19 -8.25
N ALA A 20 -6.33 46.93 -9.41
CA ALA A 20 -7.30 47.60 -10.27
C ALA A 20 -7.81 46.53 -11.30
N ALA A 21 -8.91 46.84 -11.98
CA ALA A 21 -9.73 45.97 -12.81
C ALA A 21 -9.17 45.56 -14.19
N ALA A 22 -9.75 44.50 -14.77
CA ALA A 22 -9.96 44.40 -16.22
C ALA A 22 -11.29 43.70 -16.53
N HIS A 23 -12.09 44.38 -17.35
CA HIS A 23 -13.39 43.99 -17.93
C HIS A 23 -13.22 43.05 -19.15
N GLY A 24 -14.27 42.27 -19.43
CA GLY A 24 -14.57 41.67 -20.75
C GLY A 24 -15.72 40.67 -20.59
N SER A 25 -16.98 41.11 -20.59
CA SER A 25 -17.91 41.23 -21.73
C SER A 25 -18.31 39.89 -22.38
N THR A 26 -19.61 39.65 -22.29
CA THR A 26 -20.47 38.62 -22.89
C THR A 26 -20.39 38.54 -24.42
N GLU A 27 -20.53 37.32 -24.97
CA GLU A 27 -21.08 37.07 -26.31
C GLU A 27 -21.94 35.79 -26.32
N ASP A 28 -22.95 35.85 -27.19
CA ASP A 28 -24.20 35.08 -27.25
C ASP A 28 -24.12 33.69 -27.93
N ASP A 29 -25.03 32.82 -27.47
CA ASP A 29 -25.96 31.95 -28.20
C ASP A 29 -25.54 31.27 -29.52
N THR A 30 -25.50 29.93 -29.52
CA THR A 30 -26.24 29.14 -30.55
C THR A 30 -26.58 27.76 -30.00
N THR A 31 -27.89 27.53 -29.92
CA THR A 31 -28.54 26.27 -29.56
C THR A 31 -28.21 25.18 -30.59
N THR A 32 -27.66 24.03 -30.17
CA THR A 32 -27.85 22.75 -30.86
C THR A 32 -28.16 21.68 -29.84
N THR A 33 -29.43 21.33 -29.82
CA THR A 33 -30.07 20.31 -29.00
C THR A 33 -29.56 18.93 -29.38
N THR A 34 -28.65 18.34 -28.60
CA THR A 34 -28.57 16.87 -28.51
C THR A 34 -28.11 16.44 -27.12
N ASN A 35 -29.08 16.13 -26.28
CA ASN A 35 -29.02 15.28 -25.08
C ASN A 35 -27.73 15.31 -24.26
N THR A 36 -27.68 16.27 -23.34
CA THR A 36 -26.85 16.22 -22.13
C THR A 36 -27.10 14.94 -21.33
N ILE A 37 -26.17 13.98 -21.41
CA ILE A 37 -25.93 13.08 -20.28
C ILE A 37 -24.94 13.81 -19.37
N ARG A 38 -25.48 14.61 -18.44
CA ARG A 38 -24.71 15.08 -17.28
C ARG A 38 -24.72 13.94 -16.26
N LEU A 39 -23.61 13.21 -16.14
CA LEU A 39 -23.40 12.34 -14.98
C LEU A 39 -23.21 13.23 -13.74
N PRO A 40 -23.75 12.84 -12.56
CA PRO A 40 -23.52 13.57 -11.32
C PRO A 40 -22.02 13.60 -10.96
N SER A 41 -21.48 14.80 -10.72
CA SER A 41 -20.33 15.02 -9.86
C SER A 41 -20.79 14.87 -8.41
N ASP A 42 -20.31 13.81 -7.74
CA ASP A 42 -19.85 13.75 -6.34
C ASP A 42 -20.14 12.35 -5.74
N GLY A 43 -19.07 11.68 -5.30
CA GLY A 43 -19.17 10.58 -4.32
C GLY A 43 -18.61 9.21 -4.71
N GLY A 44 -17.95 9.07 -5.85
CA GLY A 44 -17.17 7.87 -6.17
C GLY A 44 -15.78 8.32 -6.59
N THR A 45 -14.81 8.29 -5.68
CA THR A 45 -13.40 8.50 -6.00
C THR A 45 -13.05 7.49 -7.09
N LEU A 46 -12.96 7.95 -8.34
CA LEU A 46 -12.54 7.08 -9.43
C LEU A 46 -11.11 6.65 -9.10
N ALA A 47 -10.89 5.34 -9.06
CA ALA A 47 -9.59 4.76 -8.78
C ALA A 47 -8.52 5.37 -9.70
N ALA A 48 -7.56 6.09 -9.12
CA ALA A 48 -6.47 6.67 -9.89
C ALA A 48 -5.55 5.55 -10.37
N THR A 49 -5.37 5.41 -11.69
CA THR A 49 -4.40 4.46 -12.26
C THR A 49 -3.03 5.12 -12.36
N ARG A 50 -2.03 4.54 -11.71
CA ARG A 50 -0.68 5.11 -11.58
C ARG A 50 0.39 4.12 -12.05
N ARG A 51 1.47 4.65 -12.62
CA ARG A 51 2.69 3.88 -12.98
C ARG A 51 3.67 3.73 -11.82
N THR A 52 3.52 4.55 -10.78
CA THR A 52 4.27 4.44 -9.53
C THR A 52 3.37 3.83 -8.46
N ARG A 53 3.94 2.94 -7.65
CA ARG A 53 3.22 2.24 -6.59
C ARG A 53 2.81 3.22 -5.47
N PRO A 54 1.54 3.25 -5.04
CA PRO A 54 1.09 4.08 -3.91
C PRO A 54 1.59 3.58 -2.54
N TRP A 55 1.84 2.27 -2.44
CA TRP A 55 2.31 1.61 -1.23
C TRP A 55 3.80 1.25 -1.31
N LYS A 56 4.46 1.09 -0.16
CA LYS A 56 5.84 0.56 -0.09
C LYS A 56 5.86 -0.96 -0.07
N CYS A 57 4.98 -1.55 0.71
CA CYS A 57 4.71 -2.98 0.86
C CYS A 57 3.18 -3.18 0.90
N CYS A 58 2.70 -4.39 0.65
CA CYS A 58 1.27 -4.73 0.75
C CYS A 58 1.09 -6.19 1.18
N ASP A 59 0.35 -6.45 2.25
CA ASP A 59 0.07 -7.83 2.70
C ASP A 59 -1.12 -8.45 1.94
N ASN A 60 -2.14 -7.64 1.65
CA ASN A 60 -3.37 -8.06 0.96
C ASN A 60 -3.41 -7.50 -0.47
N ILE A 61 -2.50 -7.99 -1.31
CA ILE A 61 -2.41 -7.56 -2.70
C ILE A 61 -3.43 -8.28 -3.59
N GLU A 62 -4.14 -7.53 -4.42
CA GLU A 62 -5.13 -8.04 -5.36
C GLU A 62 -4.73 -7.70 -6.81
N GLN A 63 -4.67 -8.73 -7.66
CA GLN A 63 -4.62 -8.53 -9.11
C GLN A 63 -6.04 -8.25 -9.62
N LEU A 64 -6.22 -7.10 -10.28
CA LEU A 64 -7.51 -6.78 -10.88
C LEU A 64 -7.78 -7.71 -12.08
N PRO A 65 -9.05 -8.07 -12.33
CA PRO A 65 -9.43 -9.02 -13.39
C PRO A 65 -9.24 -8.45 -14.81
N VAL A 66 -8.79 -7.20 -14.94
CA VAL A 66 -8.56 -6.52 -16.20
C VAL A 66 -7.38 -7.18 -16.93
N ARG A 67 -7.63 -7.68 -18.14
CA ARG A 67 -6.62 -8.34 -18.98
C ARG A 67 -5.69 -7.33 -19.66
N THR A 68 -4.85 -6.70 -18.86
CA THR A 68 -3.81 -5.76 -19.29
C THR A 68 -2.43 -6.39 -19.14
N ASN A 69 -1.47 -5.93 -19.95
CA ASN A 69 -0.07 -6.29 -19.84
C ASN A 69 0.78 -4.99 -19.85
N PRO A 70 1.46 -4.61 -18.76
CA PRO A 70 1.50 -5.29 -17.45
C PRO A 70 0.14 -5.39 -16.73
N PRO A 71 -0.01 -6.25 -15.70
CA PRO A 71 -1.23 -6.34 -14.91
C PRO A 71 -1.53 -5.08 -14.09
N GLN A 72 -2.77 -4.97 -13.63
CA GLN A 72 -3.20 -3.93 -12.69
C GLN A 72 -3.42 -4.50 -11.29
N TRP A 73 -2.98 -3.75 -10.29
CA TRP A 73 -2.92 -4.18 -8.90
C TRP A 73 -3.59 -3.18 -7.98
N ARG A 74 -4.12 -3.69 -6.87
CA ARG A 74 -4.64 -2.89 -5.77
C ARG A 74 -4.18 -3.47 -4.45
N CYS A 75 -3.80 -2.62 -3.51
CA CYS A 75 -3.51 -3.04 -2.15
C CYS A 75 -4.76 -2.89 -1.27
N ASN A 76 -5.22 -3.99 -0.67
CA ASN A 76 -6.38 -4.04 0.20
C ASN A 76 -6.01 -4.07 1.69
N ASP A 77 -4.84 -3.51 2.05
CA ASP A 77 -4.45 -3.33 3.44
C ASP A 77 -5.35 -2.28 4.11
N GLU A 78 -5.78 -2.60 5.33
CA GLU A 78 -6.61 -1.72 6.16
C GLU A 78 -5.72 -0.65 6.82
N LEU A 79 -5.83 0.59 6.35
CA LEU A 79 -5.04 1.74 6.80
C LEU A 79 -5.85 2.66 7.72
N GLU A 80 -5.19 3.31 8.68
CA GLU A 80 -5.82 4.44 9.35
C GLU A 80 -6.14 5.56 8.33
N PRO A 81 -7.25 6.31 8.49
CA PRO A 81 -7.65 7.32 7.51
C PRO A 81 -6.54 8.32 7.17
N GLY A 82 -5.82 8.81 8.18
CA GLY A 82 -4.70 9.74 7.98
C GLY A 82 -3.49 9.13 7.28
N GLN A 83 -3.31 7.80 7.30
CA GLN A 83 -2.30 7.12 6.50
C GLN A 83 -2.76 6.98 5.04
N CYS A 84 -4.02 6.61 4.81
CA CYS A 84 -4.57 6.45 3.47
C CYS A 84 -4.47 7.76 2.68
N PHE A 85 -4.95 8.88 3.22
CA PHE A 85 -4.91 10.18 2.53
C PHE A 85 -3.50 10.78 2.35
N ARG A 86 -2.47 10.21 3.00
CA ARG A 86 -1.06 10.58 2.75
C ARG A 86 -0.40 9.75 1.67
N GLN A 87 -0.85 8.51 1.47
CA GLN A 87 -0.22 7.55 0.56
C GLN A 87 -0.97 7.45 -0.77
N CYS A 88 -2.29 7.66 -0.76
CA CYS A 88 -3.19 7.40 -1.87
C CYS A 88 -3.92 8.66 -2.32
N GLU A 89 -4.23 8.73 -3.61
CA GLU A 89 -5.10 9.76 -4.20
C GLU A 89 -6.57 9.48 -3.82
N ALA A 90 -6.97 8.22 -3.84
CA ALA A 90 -8.30 7.75 -3.52
C ALA A 90 -8.29 6.72 -2.39
N CYS A 91 -9.26 6.85 -1.47
CA CYS A 91 -9.50 5.94 -0.36
C CYS A 91 -10.96 5.48 -0.37
N ARG A 92 -11.21 4.24 0.05
CA ARG A 92 -12.55 3.64 0.16
C ARG A 92 -12.72 2.87 1.47
N ASP A 93 -13.96 2.62 1.86
CA ASP A 93 -14.24 1.71 2.98
C ASP A 93 -13.95 0.24 2.60
N PRO A 94 -13.54 -0.59 3.58
CA PRO A 94 -13.42 -2.03 3.39
C PRO A 94 -14.76 -2.68 3.02
N PRO A 95 -14.76 -3.70 2.15
CA PRO A 95 -15.98 -4.41 1.80
C PRO A 95 -16.62 -5.03 3.04
N GLY A 96 -17.93 -4.84 3.20
CA GLY A 96 -18.71 -5.42 4.31
C GLY A 96 -18.62 -4.69 5.65
N ARG A 97 -17.88 -3.57 5.77
CA ARG A 97 -17.86 -2.73 6.99
C ARG A 97 -17.99 -1.22 6.69
N PRO A 98 -19.16 -0.73 6.23
CA PRO A 98 -19.35 0.66 5.80
C PRO A 98 -19.55 1.67 6.97
N PHE A 99 -18.99 1.40 8.15
CA PHE A 99 -19.17 2.28 9.31
C PHE A 99 -18.11 3.38 9.35
N PRO A 100 -18.50 4.67 9.43
CA PRO A 100 -17.55 5.78 9.50
C PRO A 100 -16.68 5.70 10.76
N GLY A 101 -15.38 5.98 10.61
CA GLY A 101 -14.40 5.92 11.70
C GLY A 101 -13.63 4.59 11.82
N ARG A 102 -13.65 3.76 10.78
CA ARG A 102 -12.93 2.50 10.65
C ARG A 102 -11.82 2.60 9.60
N PRO A 103 -10.86 1.65 9.55
CA PRO A 103 -9.76 1.73 8.59
C PRO A 103 -10.28 1.86 7.15
N LEU A 104 -9.52 2.61 6.34
CA LEU A 104 -9.74 2.81 4.91
C LEU A 104 -8.79 1.93 4.11
N ILE A 105 -9.21 1.58 2.90
CA ILE A 105 -8.37 0.91 1.91
C ILE A 105 -7.97 1.92 0.84
N CYS A 106 -6.73 1.84 0.38
CA CYS A 106 -6.24 2.57 -0.78
C CYS A 106 -6.96 2.09 -2.05
N ASP A 107 -7.66 2.98 -2.76
CA ASP A 107 -8.39 2.59 -3.98
C ASP A 107 -7.57 2.78 -5.26
N ASP A 108 -6.42 3.45 -5.16
CA ASP A 108 -5.48 3.64 -6.26
C ASP A 108 -5.03 2.31 -6.88
N VAL A 109 -4.89 2.32 -8.19
CA VAL A 109 -4.49 1.16 -8.98
C VAL A 109 -3.08 1.35 -9.49
N PHE A 110 -2.21 0.39 -9.18
CA PHE A 110 -0.87 0.34 -9.72
C PHE A 110 -0.83 -0.48 -11.01
N TRP A 111 -0.20 0.04 -12.06
CA TRP A 111 -0.04 -0.64 -13.34
C TRP A 111 1.42 -0.98 -13.63
N GLY A 112 1.81 -2.24 -13.41
CA GLY A 112 3.19 -2.73 -13.55
C GLY A 112 3.30 -4.24 -13.37
N ASP A 113 4.50 -4.80 -13.56
CA ASP A 113 4.71 -6.25 -13.48
C ASP A 113 4.84 -6.76 -12.04
N ASP A 114 5.45 -5.96 -11.16
CA ASP A 114 5.69 -6.30 -9.76
C ASP A 114 4.86 -5.40 -8.80
N PRO A 115 3.86 -5.94 -8.08
CA PRO A 115 3.08 -5.19 -7.11
C PRO A 115 3.80 -4.92 -5.79
N GLY A 116 4.94 -5.57 -5.54
CA GLY A 116 5.78 -5.35 -4.38
C GLY A 116 5.85 -6.48 -3.39
N THR A 117 6.61 -6.21 -2.33
CA THR A 117 6.81 -7.14 -1.24
C THR A 117 5.66 -7.06 -0.23
N SER A 118 5.48 -8.13 0.54
CA SER A 118 4.67 -8.09 1.76
C SER A 118 5.26 -7.12 2.79
N CYS A 119 4.42 -6.64 3.70
CA CYS A 119 4.83 -5.83 4.86
C CYS A 119 5.33 -6.70 6.03
N ALA A 120 5.02 -8.00 6.03
CA ALA A 120 5.53 -8.95 7.01
C ALA A 120 7.05 -8.81 7.21
N PRO A 121 7.53 -8.54 8.44
CA PRO A 121 8.95 -8.47 8.71
C PRO A 121 9.59 -9.85 8.54
N SER A 122 10.85 -9.87 8.12
CA SER A 122 11.58 -11.12 7.86
C SER A 122 11.76 -12.01 9.11
N SER A 123 11.52 -11.46 10.31
CA SER A 123 11.50 -12.22 11.57
C SER A 123 10.27 -13.12 11.72
N GLU A 124 9.20 -12.85 10.97
CA GLU A 124 7.97 -13.65 10.97
C GLU A 124 8.01 -14.76 9.90
N TRP A 125 9.00 -14.74 9.01
CA TRP A 125 9.17 -15.81 8.03
C TRP A 125 9.64 -17.09 8.71
N PRO A 126 9.05 -18.25 8.39
CA PRO A 126 9.36 -19.49 9.10
C PRO A 126 10.83 -19.93 8.99
N TRP A 127 11.49 -19.61 7.88
CA TRP A 127 12.91 -19.92 7.63
C TRP A 127 13.86 -18.78 8.03
N GLY A 128 13.36 -17.66 8.57
CA GLY A 128 14.17 -16.50 8.92
C GLY A 128 14.40 -15.55 7.75
N PRO A 129 15.48 -14.74 7.75
CA PRO A 129 15.56 -13.52 6.94
C PRO A 129 15.82 -13.73 5.44
N CYS A 130 16.16 -14.94 5.02
CA CYS A 130 16.54 -15.27 3.65
C CYS A 130 16.21 -16.74 3.35
N CYS A 131 16.10 -17.08 2.06
CA CYS A 131 15.93 -18.46 1.59
C CYS A 131 16.64 -18.63 0.23
N ASP A 132 17.55 -19.59 0.12
CA ASP A 132 18.24 -19.92 -1.13
C ASP A 132 17.39 -20.78 -2.06
N PHE A 133 16.64 -21.74 -1.52
CA PHE A 133 15.82 -22.71 -2.24
C PHE A 133 14.35 -22.56 -1.89
N ALA A 134 13.76 -21.43 -2.31
CA ALA A 134 12.34 -21.17 -2.16
C ALA A 134 11.53 -21.87 -3.26
N ILE A 135 10.45 -22.54 -2.85
CA ILE A 135 9.49 -23.16 -3.76
C ILE A 135 8.13 -22.53 -3.52
N CYS A 136 7.61 -21.84 -4.54
CA CYS A 136 6.41 -21.02 -4.44
C CYS A 136 5.33 -21.46 -5.44
N THR A 137 4.07 -21.28 -5.06
CA THR A 137 2.94 -21.35 -6.00
C THR A 137 2.99 -20.20 -7.00
N LYS A 138 2.24 -20.32 -8.09
CA LYS A 138 2.04 -19.23 -9.07
C LYS A 138 0.87 -18.30 -8.72
N SER A 139 0.32 -18.41 -7.50
CA SER A 139 -0.70 -17.49 -7.01
C SER A 139 -0.07 -16.15 -6.64
N ILE A 140 -0.88 -15.11 -6.48
CA ILE A 140 -0.41 -13.78 -6.09
C ILE A 140 -1.31 -13.29 -4.95
N PRO A 141 -0.79 -13.11 -3.72
CA PRO A 141 0.58 -13.42 -3.31
C PRO A 141 0.89 -14.94 -3.40
N PRO A 142 2.17 -15.32 -3.61
CA PRO A 142 2.56 -16.71 -3.67
C PRO A 142 2.46 -17.35 -2.27
N ILE A 143 2.27 -18.66 -2.24
CA ILE A 143 2.45 -19.48 -1.04
C ILE A 143 3.78 -20.19 -1.23
N CYS A 144 4.74 -19.89 -0.36
CA CYS A 144 6.12 -20.35 -0.45
C CYS A 144 6.48 -21.26 0.72
N HIS A 145 7.39 -22.20 0.49
CA HIS A 145 8.15 -22.90 1.53
C HIS A 145 9.64 -22.86 1.18
N CYS A 146 10.49 -22.94 2.20
CA CYS A 146 11.94 -22.92 2.02
C CYS A 146 12.52 -24.31 2.25
N SER A 147 13.32 -24.79 1.29
CA SER A 147 13.96 -26.10 1.35
C SER A 147 15.43 -26.03 1.77
N ASP A 148 15.84 -24.93 2.40
CA ASP A 148 17.20 -24.77 2.90
C ASP A 148 17.46 -25.75 4.05
N GLU A 149 18.59 -26.46 3.95
CA GLU A 149 19.10 -27.30 5.02
C GLU A 149 19.98 -26.45 5.95
N VAL A 150 19.51 -26.21 7.17
CA VAL A 150 20.14 -25.32 8.15
C VAL A 150 20.59 -26.08 9.39
N GLU A 151 21.55 -25.52 10.14
CA GLU A 151 22.00 -26.10 11.42
C GLU A 151 20.90 -26.03 12.50
N SER A 152 20.03 -25.03 12.42
CA SER A 152 18.86 -24.87 13.28
C SER A 152 17.79 -24.03 12.57
N CYS A 153 16.51 -24.41 12.75
CA CYS A 153 15.40 -23.61 12.22
C CYS A 153 15.24 -22.28 12.96
N ALA A 154 14.64 -21.29 12.28
CA ALA A 154 14.30 -20.02 12.91
C ALA A 154 13.20 -20.18 13.98
N ALA A 155 13.11 -19.21 14.89
CA ALA A 155 12.15 -19.25 16.00
C ALA A 155 10.68 -19.24 15.57
N ALA A 156 10.39 -18.72 14.37
CA ALA A 156 9.06 -18.69 13.79
C ALA A 156 8.64 -20.04 13.16
N CYS A 157 9.57 -20.98 12.96
CA CYS A 157 9.27 -22.28 12.38
C CYS A 157 8.49 -23.17 13.38
N GLY A 158 7.27 -23.52 13.04
CA GLY A 158 6.44 -24.47 13.78
C GLY A 158 6.83 -25.93 13.53
N GLN A 159 7.28 -26.27 12.32
CA GLN A 159 7.65 -27.63 11.93
C GLN A 159 9.10 -27.72 11.46
N CYS A 160 10.01 -27.90 12.42
CA CYS A 160 11.44 -28.10 12.17
C CYS A 160 11.78 -29.59 12.14
N GLU A 161 12.11 -30.12 10.96
CA GLU A 161 12.41 -31.54 10.77
C GLU A 161 13.90 -31.77 10.51
N MET A 162 14.47 -32.78 11.16
CA MET A 162 15.84 -33.23 10.87
C MET A 162 15.86 -33.99 9.54
N VAL A 163 16.85 -33.69 8.69
CA VAL A 163 17.08 -34.39 7.43
C VAL A 163 18.30 -35.31 7.53
N ASP A 164 18.18 -36.49 6.93
CA ASP A 164 19.28 -37.44 6.79
C ASP A 164 20.16 -37.00 5.61
N SER A 165 21.07 -36.07 5.90
CA SER A 165 22.02 -35.52 4.94
C SER A 165 23.39 -36.19 5.08
N TRP A 166 24.22 -36.09 4.04
CA TRP A 166 25.62 -36.55 4.08
C TRP A 166 26.52 -35.69 4.98
N SER A 167 25.96 -34.69 5.65
CA SER A 167 26.68 -33.85 6.61
C SER A 167 27.04 -34.64 7.86
N TRP A 168 28.19 -34.33 8.43
CA TRP A 168 28.63 -34.86 9.71
C TRP A 168 27.83 -34.28 10.90
N ARG A 169 27.04 -33.24 10.65
CA ARG A 169 26.11 -32.63 11.62
C ARG A 169 24.67 -32.86 11.18
N PRO A 170 23.73 -33.01 12.13
CA PRO A 170 22.31 -33.01 11.80
C PRO A 170 21.94 -31.66 11.17
N LEU A 171 21.29 -31.71 10.02
CA LEU A 171 20.70 -30.55 9.37
C LEU A 171 19.19 -30.62 9.53
N PHE A 172 18.54 -29.47 9.43
CA PHE A 172 17.11 -29.33 9.61
C PHE A 172 16.51 -28.54 8.45
N VAL A 173 15.25 -28.83 8.14
CA VAL A 173 14.46 -28.10 7.15
C VAL A 173 13.17 -27.64 7.84
N CYS A 174 12.80 -26.39 7.62
CA CYS A 174 11.51 -25.88 8.06
C CYS A 174 10.42 -26.27 7.05
N ARG A 175 9.34 -26.91 7.52
CA ARG A 175 8.22 -27.36 6.66
C ARG A 175 7.05 -26.39 6.57
N ASP A 176 7.13 -25.29 7.30
CA ASP A 176 6.08 -24.28 7.31
C ASP A 176 5.95 -23.62 5.93
N SER A 177 4.71 -23.29 5.60
CA SER A 177 4.39 -22.47 4.43
C SER A 177 4.11 -21.04 4.86
N PHE A 178 4.52 -20.09 4.04
CA PHE A 178 4.30 -18.67 4.24
C PHE A 178 3.61 -18.07 3.01
N THR A 179 2.61 -17.22 3.23
CA THR A 179 1.95 -16.47 2.16
C THR A 179 2.69 -15.15 1.96
N GLY A 180 3.33 -14.98 0.82
CA GLY A 180 4.14 -13.81 0.48
C GLY A 180 5.45 -14.20 -0.16
N GLU A 181 6.24 -13.19 -0.50
CA GLU A 181 7.56 -13.39 -1.10
C GLU A 181 8.50 -14.12 -0.13
N PRO A 182 9.33 -15.04 -0.61
CA PRO A 182 10.15 -15.88 0.26
C PRO A 182 11.36 -15.17 0.87
N GLY A 183 11.61 -13.94 0.42
CA GLY A 183 12.77 -13.15 0.82
C GLY A 183 13.94 -13.21 -0.15
N PRO A 184 15.03 -12.50 0.16
CA PRO A 184 16.25 -12.57 -0.61
C PRO A 184 16.92 -13.94 -0.41
N ARG A 185 17.85 -14.26 -1.31
CA ARG A 185 18.75 -15.40 -1.15
C ARG A 185 19.73 -15.17 0.00
N CYS A 186 20.09 -16.23 0.71
CA CYS A 186 21.08 -16.18 1.78
C CYS A 186 22.50 -16.07 1.21
N THR A 187 22.76 -16.76 0.11
CA THR A 187 24.03 -16.69 -0.61
C THR A 187 24.02 -15.55 -1.63
N PRO A 188 25.00 -14.63 -1.59
CA PRO A 188 25.09 -13.57 -2.58
C PRO A 188 25.40 -14.15 -3.95
N GLU A 189 24.76 -13.62 -5.00
CA GLU A 189 25.05 -14.03 -6.37
C GLU A 189 26.46 -13.56 -6.76
N MET A 190 27.38 -14.49 -6.96
CA MET A 190 28.68 -14.19 -7.56
C MET A 190 28.50 -14.06 -9.08
N HIS A 191 28.18 -12.86 -9.54
CA HIS A 191 28.21 -12.54 -10.97
C HIS A 191 29.67 -12.48 -11.44
N ASN A 192 30.07 -13.43 -12.29
CA ASN A 192 31.30 -13.37 -13.10
C ASN A 192 31.00 -12.80 -14.48
#